data_AF-A0A7J4IP69-F1
#
_entry.id   AF-A0A7J4IP69-F1
#
_cell.length_a   1.000
_cell.length_b   1.000
_cell.length_c   1.000
_cell.angle_alpha   90.00
_cell.angle_beta   90.00
_cell.angle_gamma   90.00
#
_symmetry.space_group_name_H-M   'P 1'
#
loop_
_entity.id
_entity.type
_entity.pdbx_description
1 polymer ?
#
loop_
_entity_poly.entity_id
_entity_poly.type
_entity_poly.pdbx_seq_one_letter_code
_entity_poly.pdbx_strand_id
1 'polypeptide(L)'
;ISSTRIRKGVIDIFGNNWFDENLFSSDIHITKDAEILLKEPFGTLFKGPESDHSIAIKKALDSIVENNSPIIGVGDVTVKSLQDIGNIANIALIDEKTKRMVWEGFREIDQSLYDCVIECQNPPGMLTKSLFESCKIAIDNWTINRLKTLIVVDGEEDLAPLLLHLLAPINAAILYGQPNQGVVVRITGLDSKSRCQSLINLFEER
;
A
#
# COMPACT_ATOMS: atom_id res chain seq x y z
N ILE A 1 22.71 10.96 -13.85
CA ILE A 1 21.43 10.55 -13.19
C ILE A 1 21.58 10.83 -11.69
N SER A 2 20.61 11.51 -11.06
CA SER A 2 20.73 11.90 -9.64
C SER A 2 20.41 10.71 -8.72
N SER A 3 21.39 10.27 -7.93
CA SER A 3 21.20 9.20 -6.93
C SER A 3 20.09 9.52 -5.92
N THR A 4 19.86 10.80 -5.64
CA THR A 4 18.76 11.26 -4.78
C THR A 4 17.39 10.96 -5.39
N ARG A 5 17.20 11.16 -6.70
CA ARG A 5 15.92 10.88 -7.37
C ARG A 5 15.63 9.37 -7.45
N ILE A 6 16.66 8.54 -7.64
CA ILE A 6 16.55 7.08 -7.57
C ILE A 6 16.13 6.66 -6.16
N ARG A 7 16.80 7.16 -5.11
CA ARG A 7 16.45 6.85 -3.71
C ARG A 7 15.03 7.28 -3.35
N LYS A 8 14.59 8.45 -3.83
CA LYS A 8 13.20 8.91 -3.70
C LYS A 8 12.20 8.07 -4.49
N GLY A 9 12.65 7.11 -5.30
CA GLY A 9 11.77 6.24 -6.07
C GLY A 9 11.13 6.91 -7.29
N VAL A 10 11.62 8.08 -7.71
CA VAL A 10 11.03 8.88 -8.80
C VAL A 10 11.46 8.36 -10.18
N ILE A 11 12.71 7.89 -10.30
CA ILE A 11 13.29 7.41 -11.56
C ILE A 11 14.03 6.09 -11.38
N ASP A 12 14.19 5.35 -12.47
CA ASP A 12 15.04 4.17 -12.57
C ASP A 12 16.54 4.53 -12.67
N ILE A 13 17.39 3.50 -12.79
CA ILE A 13 18.85 3.67 -12.92
C ILE A 13 19.30 4.25 -14.26
N PHE A 14 18.39 4.35 -15.24
CA PHE A 14 18.62 4.91 -16.57
C PHE A 14 18.08 6.35 -16.71
N GLY A 15 17.32 6.83 -15.72
CA GLY A 15 16.75 8.16 -15.66
C GLY A 15 15.29 8.25 -16.11
N ASN A 16 14.63 7.13 -16.41
CA ASN A 16 13.23 7.08 -16.81
C ASN A 16 12.31 7.12 -15.59
N ASN A 17 11.13 7.73 -15.74
CA ASN A 17 10.09 7.65 -14.71
C ASN A 17 9.50 6.24 -14.63
N TRP A 18 9.06 5.83 -13.44
CA TRP A 18 8.45 4.52 -13.22
C TRP A 18 7.04 4.37 -13.80
N PHE A 19 6.40 5.46 -14.18
CA PHE A 19 5.11 5.48 -14.85
C PHE A 19 4.97 6.81 -15.60
N ASP A 20 4.10 6.82 -16.62
CA ASP A 20 3.61 8.06 -17.22
C ASP A 20 2.44 8.56 -16.35
N GLU A 21 2.47 9.83 -15.92
CA GLU A 21 1.36 10.41 -15.16
C GLU A 21 0.05 10.39 -15.98
N ASN A 22 0.13 10.35 -17.31
CA ASN A 22 -1.04 10.20 -18.18
C ASN A 22 -1.73 8.84 -18.03
N LEU A 23 -1.04 7.80 -17.54
CA LEU A 23 -1.64 6.47 -17.34
C LEU A 23 -2.78 6.49 -16.31
N PHE A 24 -2.74 7.44 -15.38
CA PHE A 24 -3.77 7.65 -14.37
C PHE A 24 -4.63 8.90 -14.68
N SER A 25 -4.64 9.33 -15.95
CA SER A 25 -5.58 10.36 -16.40
C SER A 25 -7.02 9.83 -16.53
N SER A 26 -7.16 8.51 -16.68
CA SER A 26 -8.38 7.72 -16.74
C SER A 26 -8.35 6.62 -15.67
N ASP A 27 -9.52 6.06 -15.34
CA ASP A 27 -9.60 4.91 -14.46
C ASP A 27 -9.31 3.63 -15.25
N ILE A 28 -8.43 2.78 -14.69
CA ILE A 28 -8.04 1.51 -15.31
C ILE A 28 -8.55 0.34 -14.48
N HIS A 29 -8.88 -0.76 -15.16
CA HIS A 29 -9.42 -1.97 -14.55
C HIS A 29 -8.51 -3.17 -14.80
N ILE A 30 -8.52 -4.08 -13.84
CA ILE A 30 -7.66 -5.27 -13.88
C ILE A 30 -8.10 -6.23 -14.99
N THR A 31 -7.13 -6.73 -15.75
CA THR A 31 -7.35 -7.79 -16.73
C THR A 31 -7.16 -9.17 -16.11
N LYS A 32 -7.69 -10.20 -16.76
CA LYS A 32 -7.53 -11.60 -16.30
C LYS A 32 -6.08 -12.04 -16.19
N ASP A 33 -5.22 -11.54 -17.09
CA ASP A 33 -3.79 -11.85 -17.07
C ASP A 33 -3.12 -11.24 -15.83
N ALA A 34 -3.45 -9.99 -15.51
CA ALA A 34 -2.99 -9.34 -14.28
C ALA A 34 -3.51 -10.06 -13.02
N GLU A 35 -4.79 -10.44 -12.98
CA GLU A 35 -5.38 -11.20 -11.86
C GLU A 35 -4.61 -12.49 -11.57
N ILE A 36 -4.24 -13.25 -12.60
CA ILE A 36 -3.48 -14.50 -12.44
C ILE A 36 -2.11 -14.23 -11.80
N LEU A 37 -1.43 -13.16 -12.21
CA LEU A 37 -0.11 -12.79 -11.71
C LEU A 37 -0.13 -12.23 -10.27
N LEU A 38 -1.30 -11.78 -9.79
CA LEU A 38 -1.51 -11.26 -8.43
C LEU A 38 -1.95 -12.32 -7.41
N LYS A 39 -2.25 -13.55 -7.84
CA LYS A 39 -2.63 -14.64 -6.91
C LYS A 39 -1.51 -15.04 -5.95
N GLU A 40 -0.27 -14.94 -6.41
CA GLU A 40 0.90 -15.23 -5.58
C GLU A 40 1.23 -14.01 -4.71
N PRO A 41 1.41 -14.19 -3.39
CA PRO A 41 1.73 -13.10 -2.50
C PRO A 41 3.02 -12.42 -2.94
N PHE A 42 2.93 -11.12 -3.19
CA PHE A 42 4.07 -10.31 -3.60
C PHE A 42 4.90 -9.83 -2.40
N GLY A 43 5.64 -10.74 -1.79
CA GLY A 43 6.55 -10.43 -0.69
C GLY A 43 6.80 -11.61 0.22
N THR A 44 7.28 -11.31 1.43
CA THR A 44 7.51 -12.31 2.46
C THR A 44 6.24 -12.45 3.30
N LEU A 45 5.64 -13.64 3.29
CA LEU A 45 4.47 -13.94 4.11
C LEU A 45 4.89 -14.31 5.54
N PHE A 46 4.36 -13.57 6.52
CA PHE A 46 4.50 -13.86 7.94
C PHE A 46 3.18 -14.44 8.46
N LYS A 47 3.24 -15.71 8.88
CA LYS A 47 2.07 -16.41 9.41
C LYS A 47 1.86 -16.12 10.89
N GLY A 48 0.60 -15.96 11.26
CA GLY A 48 0.12 -15.83 12.64
C GLY A 48 -1.18 -16.60 12.82
N PRO A 49 -1.60 -16.86 14.07
CA PRO A 49 -2.91 -17.42 14.34
C PRO A 49 -4.00 -16.43 13.93
N GLU A 50 -5.09 -16.93 13.34
CA GLU A 50 -6.24 -16.10 12.93
C GLU A 50 -6.84 -15.31 14.12
N SER A 51 -6.71 -15.86 15.33
CA SER A 51 -7.17 -15.23 16.56
C SER A 51 -6.30 -14.07 17.05
N ASP A 52 -5.06 -13.93 16.57
CA ASP A 52 -4.15 -12.85 16.98
C ASP A 52 -3.16 -12.47 15.86
N HIS A 53 -3.59 -11.50 15.04
CA HIS A 53 -2.80 -10.96 13.94
C HIS A 53 -1.55 -10.18 14.41
N SER A 54 -1.52 -9.74 15.67
CA SER A 54 -0.39 -9.00 16.25
C SER A 54 0.91 -9.80 16.20
N ILE A 55 0.84 -11.14 16.28
CA ILE A 55 2.00 -12.02 16.21
C ILE A 55 2.63 -11.99 14.81
N ALA A 56 1.79 -12.00 13.76
CA ALA A 56 2.28 -11.90 12.39
C ALA A 56 2.93 -10.54 12.14
N ILE A 57 2.28 -9.46 12.59
CA ILE A 57 2.80 -8.09 12.46
C ILE A 57 4.13 -7.92 13.20
N LYS A 58 4.27 -8.41 14.43
CA LYS A 58 5.54 -8.30 15.17
C LYS A 58 6.70 -8.96 14.43
N LYS A 59 6.51 -10.20 13.93
CA LYS A 59 7.51 -10.89 13.12
C LYS A 59 7.82 -10.15 11.82
N ALA A 60 6.80 -9.60 11.18
CA ALA A 60 6.94 -8.77 9.99
C ALA A 60 7.81 -7.53 10.28
N LEU A 61 7.53 -6.81 11.36
CA LEU A 61 8.30 -5.63 11.78
C LEU A 61 9.75 -5.99 12.14
N ASP A 62 9.97 -7.09 12.85
CA ASP A 62 11.32 -7.57 13.20
C ASP A 62 12.18 -7.89 11.96
N SER A 63 11.54 -8.16 10.81
CA SER A 63 12.24 -8.41 9.54
C SER A 63 12.62 -7.14 8.78
N ILE A 64 12.03 -6.00 9.14
CA ILE A 64 12.26 -4.71 8.48
C ILE A 64 13.51 -4.09 9.09
N VAL A 65 14.52 -3.85 8.25
CA VAL A 65 15.71 -3.11 8.67
C VAL A 65 15.31 -1.68 8.96
N GLU A 66 15.58 -1.20 10.19
CA GLU A 66 15.35 0.20 10.55
C GLU A 66 16.04 1.12 9.55
N ASN A 67 15.22 1.90 8.87
CA ASN A 67 15.66 2.87 7.89
C ASN A 67 14.63 4.02 7.89
N ASN A 68 15.03 5.23 7.52
CA ASN A 68 14.16 6.42 7.62
C ASN A 68 13.08 6.48 6.51
N SER A 69 12.55 5.33 6.09
CA SER A 69 11.50 5.17 5.08
C SER A 69 10.17 4.78 5.75
N PRO A 70 9.03 5.04 5.10
CA PRO A 70 7.74 4.77 5.70
C PRO A 70 7.45 3.28 5.86
N ILE A 71 6.76 2.94 6.94
CA ILE A 71 5.93 1.74 7.07
C ILE A 71 4.53 2.10 6.59
N ILE A 72 4.05 1.37 5.58
CA ILE A 72 2.76 1.56 4.94
C ILE A 72 1.89 0.34 5.24
N GLY A 73 0.74 0.54 5.88
CA GLY A 73 -0.21 -0.52 6.19
C GLY A 73 -1.42 -0.45 5.25
N VAL A 74 -1.81 -1.59 4.69
CA VAL A 74 -2.96 -1.71 3.78
C VAL A 74 -3.93 -2.75 4.34
N GLY A 75 -5.18 -2.33 4.47
CA GLY A 75 -6.31 -3.09 4.98
C GLY A 75 -6.55 -2.97 6.47
N ASP A 76 -7.83 -3.01 6.84
CA ASP A 76 -8.35 -2.79 8.21
C ASP A 76 -7.57 -3.57 9.26
N VAL A 77 -7.47 -4.89 9.07
CA VAL A 77 -6.84 -5.80 10.03
C VAL A 77 -5.37 -5.47 10.22
N THR A 78 -4.65 -5.17 9.14
CA THR A 78 -3.23 -4.83 9.16
C THR A 78 -3.01 -3.52 9.91
N VAL A 79 -3.78 -2.48 9.56
CA VAL A 79 -3.68 -1.15 10.14
C VAL A 79 -4.04 -1.18 11.63
N LYS A 80 -5.13 -1.86 11.98
CA LYS A 80 -5.56 -2.05 13.37
C LYS A 80 -4.51 -2.82 14.18
N SER A 81 -3.97 -3.91 13.65
CA SER A 81 -2.95 -4.70 14.35
C SER A 81 -1.66 -3.91 14.57
N LEU A 82 -1.26 -3.07 13.61
CA LEU A 82 -0.14 -2.12 13.77
C LEU A 82 -0.43 -1.09 14.89
N GLN A 83 -1.66 -0.58 14.94
CA GLN A 83 -2.11 0.32 16.00
C GLN A 83 -2.04 -0.33 17.38
N ASP A 84 -2.57 -1.55 17.53
CA ASP A 84 -2.71 -2.23 18.82
C ASP A 84 -1.37 -2.58 19.47
N ILE A 85 -0.33 -2.78 18.66
CA ILE A 85 1.04 -3.00 19.16
C ILE A 85 1.83 -1.70 19.34
N GLY A 86 1.23 -0.54 19.10
CA GLY A 86 1.84 0.78 19.25
C GLY A 86 2.78 1.18 18.10
N ASN A 87 2.75 0.48 16.96
CA ASN A 87 3.56 0.79 15.78
C ASN A 87 2.67 1.38 14.67
N ILE A 88 2.23 2.62 14.86
CA ILE A 88 1.28 3.26 13.96
C ILE A 88 1.89 3.40 12.56
N ALA A 89 1.18 2.91 11.55
CA ALA A 89 1.61 3.05 10.16
C ALA A 89 1.81 4.52 9.80
N ASN A 90 2.86 4.83 9.06
CA ASN A 90 3.10 6.20 8.59
C ASN A 90 2.10 6.58 7.50
N ILE A 91 1.73 5.61 6.67
CA ILE A 91 0.66 5.73 5.70
C ILE A 91 -0.24 4.52 5.89
N ALA A 92 -1.53 4.74 6.05
CA ALA A 92 -2.52 3.68 6.20
C ALA A 92 -3.57 3.79 5.10
N LEU A 93 -3.98 2.66 4.55
CA LEU A 93 -5.10 2.57 3.62
C LEU A 93 -6.08 1.55 4.17
N ILE A 94 -7.33 1.94 4.28
CA ILE A 94 -8.42 1.10 4.78
C ILE A 94 -9.61 1.21 3.83
N ASP A 95 -10.31 0.13 3.56
CA ASP A 95 -11.67 0.20 3.00
C ASP A 95 -12.68 0.09 4.13
N GLU A 96 -13.86 0.67 3.97
CA GLU A 96 -14.94 0.44 4.95
C GLU A 96 -15.76 -0.82 4.59
N LYS A 97 -15.27 -1.70 3.69
CA LYS A 97 -16.08 -2.74 3.03
C LYS A 97 -15.95 -4.15 3.60
N THR A 98 -15.41 -4.29 4.81
CA THR A 98 -15.78 -5.41 5.70
C THR A 98 -17.28 -5.41 6.11
N LYS A 99 -18.12 -4.50 5.57
CA LYS A 99 -19.59 -4.41 5.72
C LYS A 99 -20.45 -5.54 5.09
N ARG A 100 -19.91 -6.72 4.74
CA ARG A 100 -20.77 -7.91 4.45
C ARG A 100 -21.09 -8.74 5.71
N MET A 101 -20.32 -8.57 6.79
CA MET A 101 -20.67 -8.95 8.15
C MET A 101 -20.00 -7.94 9.07
N VAL A 102 -20.79 -7.20 9.86
CA VAL A 102 -20.34 -6.14 10.79
C VAL A 102 -19.01 -6.51 11.47
N TRP A 103 -17.90 -6.00 10.95
CA TRP A 103 -16.63 -6.02 11.66
C TRP A 103 -16.66 -4.82 12.61
N GLU A 104 -16.90 -5.09 13.89
CA GLU A 104 -16.98 -4.04 14.93
C GLU A 104 -15.67 -3.25 15.06
N GLY A 105 -14.56 -3.80 14.56
CA GLY A 105 -13.21 -3.24 14.59
C GLY A 105 -12.96 -1.99 13.74
N PHE A 106 -13.81 -1.66 12.77
CA PHE A 106 -13.62 -0.42 11.97
C PHE A 106 -13.71 0.84 12.86
N ARG A 107 -14.58 0.82 13.87
CA ARG A 107 -14.66 1.90 14.88
C ARG A 107 -13.46 1.97 15.80
N GLU A 108 -12.56 0.98 15.74
CA GLU A 108 -11.41 0.87 16.62
C GLU A 108 -10.11 1.37 16.00
N ILE A 109 -10.11 1.75 14.70
CA ILE A 109 -9.01 2.49 14.10
C ILE A 109 -9.14 3.95 14.53
N ASP A 110 -8.18 4.40 15.34
CA ASP A 110 -8.19 5.74 15.90
C ASP A 110 -7.60 6.73 14.88
N GLN A 111 -8.48 7.41 14.16
CA GLN A 111 -8.09 8.41 13.16
C GLN A 111 -7.29 9.57 13.75
N SER A 112 -7.39 9.85 15.07
CA SER A 112 -6.63 10.92 15.71
C SER A 112 -5.13 10.65 15.80
N LEU A 113 -4.70 9.42 15.51
CA LEU A 113 -3.29 9.03 15.42
C LEU A 113 -2.60 9.50 14.12
N TYR A 114 -3.38 10.02 13.17
CA TYR A 114 -2.93 10.50 11.87
C TYR A 114 -3.04 12.02 11.78
N ASP A 115 -2.04 12.63 11.13
CA ASP A 115 -2.00 14.08 10.92
C ASP A 115 -2.95 14.52 9.79
N CYS A 116 -3.24 13.62 8.86
CA CYS A 116 -4.12 13.84 7.73
C CYS A 116 -5.03 12.62 7.51
N VAL A 117 -6.31 12.88 7.23
CA VAL A 117 -7.27 11.86 6.78
C VAL A 117 -7.80 12.29 5.41
N ILE A 118 -7.68 11.41 4.42
CA ILE A 118 -8.14 11.67 3.06
C ILE A 118 -9.08 10.55 2.61
N GLU A 119 -10.10 10.91 1.85
CA GLU A 119 -11.06 9.96 1.28
C GLU A 119 -10.80 9.79 -0.22
N CYS A 120 -10.97 8.58 -0.74
CA CYS A 120 -10.94 8.33 -2.18
C CYS A 120 -11.94 7.26 -2.58
N GLN A 121 -12.28 7.22 -3.87
CA GLN A 121 -13.16 6.20 -4.44
C GLN A 121 -12.35 5.23 -5.28
N ASN A 122 -12.51 3.93 -5.04
CA ASN A 122 -11.86 2.90 -5.86
C ASN A 122 -12.76 1.66 -6.00
N PRO A 123 -13.61 1.58 -7.04
CA PRO A 123 -14.46 0.41 -7.23
C PRO A 123 -13.67 -0.90 -7.32
N PRO A 124 -14.30 -2.05 -7.05
CA PRO A 124 -13.65 -3.35 -7.10
C PRO A 124 -12.87 -3.61 -8.39
N GLY A 125 -11.66 -4.15 -8.26
CA GLY A 125 -10.80 -4.48 -9.40
C GLY A 125 -10.29 -3.27 -10.21
N MET A 126 -10.32 -2.06 -9.64
CA MET A 126 -9.85 -0.85 -10.31
C MET A 126 -8.61 -0.24 -9.66
N LEU A 127 -7.90 0.56 -10.45
CA LEU A 127 -6.97 1.57 -10.00
C LEU A 127 -7.48 2.91 -10.53
N THR A 128 -8.25 3.62 -9.70
CA THR A 128 -8.80 4.92 -10.09
C THR A 128 -7.77 6.04 -9.98
N LYS A 129 -8.02 7.12 -10.71
CA LYS A 129 -7.30 8.38 -10.54
C LYS A 129 -7.39 8.89 -9.10
N SER A 130 -8.55 8.76 -8.47
CA SER A 130 -8.77 9.18 -7.07
C SER A 130 -7.86 8.43 -6.09
N LEU A 131 -7.73 7.11 -6.23
CA LEU A 131 -6.82 6.31 -5.41
C LEU A 131 -5.35 6.69 -5.65
N PHE A 132 -4.97 6.86 -6.92
CA PHE A 132 -3.62 7.27 -7.31
C PHE A 132 -3.23 8.63 -6.71
N GLU A 133 -4.07 9.65 -6.85
CA GLU A 133 -3.82 10.98 -6.31
C GLU A 133 -3.71 10.97 -4.78
N SER A 134 -4.59 10.23 -4.10
CA SER A 134 -4.54 10.09 -2.64
C SER A 134 -3.26 9.39 -2.17
N CYS A 135 -2.82 8.34 -2.86
CA CYS A 135 -1.55 7.68 -2.55
C CYS A 135 -0.36 8.62 -2.76
N LYS A 136 -0.37 9.41 -3.85
CA LYS A 136 0.68 10.40 -4.14
C LYS A 136 0.76 11.46 -3.04
N ILE A 137 -0.37 12.02 -2.64
CA ILE A 137 -0.47 13.01 -1.55
C ILE A 137 0.09 12.41 -0.24
N ALA A 138 -0.30 11.19 0.12
CA ALA A 138 0.17 10.55 1.35
C ALA A 138 1.70 10.30 1.35
N ILE A 139 2.25 9.88 0.21
CA ILE A 139 3.70 9.68 0.05
C ILE A 139 4.46 11.02 0.14
N ASP A 140 3.93 12.08 -0.47
CA ASP A 140 4.53 13.41 -0.43
C ASP A 140 4.47 14.01 0.99
N ASN A 141 3.33 13.89 1.68
CA ASN A 141 3.15 14.28 3.07
C ASN A 141 4.21 13.67 3.99
N TRP A 142 4.44 12.36 3.87
CA TRP A 142 5.48 11.69 4.64
C TRP A 142 6.89 12.11 4.23
N THR A 143 7.17 12.13 2.92
CA THR A 143 8.52 12.35 2.41
C THR A 143 9.03 13.77 2.68
N ILE A 144 8.15 14.76 2.63
CA ILE A 144 8.48 16.18 2.79
C ILE A 144 8.38 16.59 4.25
N ASN A 145 7.28 16.24 4.93
CA ASN A 145 6.93 16.79 6.24
C ASN A 145 6.87 15.75 7.37
N ARG A 146 7.04 14.46 7.06
CA ARG A 146 6.89 13.33 8.02
C ARG A 146 5.50 13.25 8.66
N LEU A 147 4.48 13.76 7.94
CA LEU A 147 3.09 13.67 8.37
C LEU A 147 2.53 12.29 8.09
N LYS A 148 1.85 11.70 9.08
CA LYS A 148 1.15 10.42 8.92
C LYS A 148 -0.19 10.66 8.25
N THR A 149 -0.50 9.83 7.25
CA THR A 149 -1.74 9.97 6.48
C THR A 149 -2.55 8.68 6.53
N LEU A 150 -3.84 8.80 6.85
CA LEU A 150 -4.83 7.73 6.68
C LEU A 150 -5.64 8.00 5.41
N ILE A 151 -5.75 7.00 4.55
CA ILE A 151 -6.59 7.00 3.36
C ILE A 151 -7.77 6.08 3.63
N VAL A 152 -8.98 6.64 3.56
CA VAL A 152 -10.24 5.88 3.66
C VAL A 152 -10.79 5.68 2.25
N VAL A 153 -10.88 4.42 1.83
CA VAL A 153 -11.26 4.03 0.48
C VAL A 153 -12.74 3.63 0.46
N ASP A 154 -13.56 4.39 -0.25
CA ASP A 154 -14.91 3.96 -0.65
C ASP A 154 -14.78 3.03 -1.86
N GLY A 155 -14.62 1.73 -1.59
CA GLY A 155 -14.04 0.88 -2.61
C GLY A 155 -13.44 -0.42 -2.11
N GLU A 156 -12.40 -0.85 -2.80
CA GLU A 156 -11.43 -1.87 -2.38
C GLU A 156 -10.03 -1.24 -2.41
N GLU A 157 -9.20 -1.56 -1.43
CA GLU A 157 -7.79 -1.14 -1.32
C GLU A 157 -6.80 -2.21 -1.81
N ASP A 158 -7.29 -3.42 -2.15
CA ASP A 158 -6.48 -4.61 -2.49
C ASP A 158 -5.39 -4.37 -3.54
N LEU A 159 -5.66 -3.51 -4.53
CA LEU A 159 -4.71 -3.20 -5.61
C LEU A 159 -3.79 -2.02 -5.30
N ALA A 160 -4.05 -1.27 -4.21
CA ALA A 160 -3.25 -0.12 -3.82
C ALA A 160 -1.75 -0.43 -3.58
N PRO A 161 -1.33 -1.62 -3.09
CA PRO A 161 0.09 -1.96 -2.99
C PRO A 161 0.87 -1.80 -4.30
N LEU A 162 0.24 -1.97 -5.46
CA LEU A 162 0.88 -1.74 -6.76
C LEU A 162 1.25 -0.28 -6.97
N LEU A 163 0.33 0.64 -6.67
CA LEU A 163 0.54 2.09 -6.75
C LEU A 163 1.55 2.54 -5.70
N LEU A 164 1.43 2.03 -4.49
CA LEU A 164 2.30 2.40 -3.38
C LEU A 164 3.75 2.00 -3.66
N HIS A 165 4.00 0.80 -4.21
CA HIS A 165 5.36 0.44 -4.63
C HIS A 165 5.90 1.36 -5.73
N LEU A 166 5.08 1.76 -6.71
CA LEU A 166 5.49 2.71 -7.75
C LEU A 166 5.82 4.09 -7.21
N LEU A 167 5.06 4.59 -6.23
CA LEU A 167 5.19 5.95 -5.70
C LEU A 167 6.21 6.06 -4.56
N ALA A 168 6.32 5.03 -3.72
CA ALA A 168 7.08 5.11 -2.48
C ALA A 168 8.60 5.20 -2.69
N PRO A 169 9.34 5.82 -1.76
CA PRO A 169 10.79 5.80 -1.78
C PRO A 169 11.32 4.38 -1.64
N ILE A 170 12.54 4.16 -2.13
CA ILE A 170 13.24 2.87 -1.95
C ILE A 170 13.41 2.61 -0.45
N ASN A 171 13.27 1.34 -0.05
CA ASN A 171 13.24 0.83 1.31
C ASN A 171 11.96 1.09 2.12
N ALA A 172 10.93 1.71 1.53
CA ALA A 172 9.60 1.73 2.16
C ALA A 172 9.08 0.30 2.35
N ALA A 173 8.54 0.00 3.53
CA ALA A 173 7.96 -1.30 3.84
C ALA A 173 6.44 -1.23 3.66
N ILE A 174 5.89 -2.08 2.80
CA ILE A 174 4.45 -2.18 2.58
C ILE A 174 3.96 -3.48 3.21
N LEU A 175 3.01 -3.37 4.13
CA LEU A 175 2.38 -4.46 4.83
C LEU A 175 0.93 -4.54 4.37
N TYR A 176 0.50 -5.73 3.98
CA TYR A 176 -0.89 -5.97 3.60
C TYR A 176 -1.34 -7.37 4.01
N GLY A 177 -2.64 -7.51 4.29
CA GLY A 177 -3.21 -8.78 4.74
C GLY A 177 -3.21 -9.82 3.63
N GLN A 178 -2.97 -11.08 4.01
CA GLN A 178 -3.22 -12.24 3.16
C GLN A 178 -4.31 -13.09 3.82
N PRO A 179 -5.50 -13.18 3.20
CA PRO A 179 -6.63 -13.92 3.78
C PRO A 179 -6.25 -15.33 4.23
N ASN A 180 -6.63 -15.66 5.48
CA ASN A 180 -6.40 -16.96 6.15
C ASN A 180 -4.91 -17.39 6.23
N GLN A 181 -3.97 -16.45 6.07
CA GLN A 181 -2.55 -16.78 6.05
C GLN A 181 -1.71 -15.88 6.95
N GLY A 182 -2.02 -14.59 7.05
CA GLY A 182 -1.29 -13.64 7.89
C GLY A 182 -1.05 -12.32 7.16
N VAL A 183 0.17 -11.78 7.28
CA VAL A 183 0.54 -10.49 6.70
C VAL A 183 1.72 -10.67 5.75
N VAL A 184 1.65 -10.05 4.59
CA VAL A 184 2.77 -9.98 3.65
C VAL A 184 3.52 -8.67 3.87
N VAL A 185 4.84 -8.75 3.94
CA VAL A 185 5.72 -7.58 3.91
C VAL A 185 6.47 -7.56 2.58
N ARG A 186 6.46 -6.40 1.93
CA ARG A 186 7.31 -6.15 0.77
C ARG A 186 8.08 -4.86 0.94
N ILE A 187 9.41 -4.97 0.86
CA ILE A 187 10.30 -3.80 0.81
C ILE A 187 10.33 -3.27 -0.62
N THR A 188 10.12 -1.97 -0.76
CA THR A 188 10.15 -1.27 -2.04
C THR A 188 11.58 -1.20 -2.56
N GLY A 189 11.88 -2.00 -3.56
CA GLY A 189 13.12 -2.00 -4.35
C GLY A 189 12.88 -1.68 -5.82
N LEU A 190 13.97 -1.59 -6.60
CA LEU A 190 13.89 -1.37 -8.06
C LEU A 190 13.16 -2.53 -8.76
N ASP A 191 13.39 -3.76 -8.30
CA ASP A 191 12.71 -4.96 -8.76
C ASP A 191 11.20 -4.90 -8.48
N SER A 192 10.81 -4.39 -7.31
CA SER A 192 9.39 -4.25 -6.98
C SER A 192 8.69 -3.21 -7.84
N LYS A 193 9.32 -2.06 -8.07
CA LYS A 193 8.79 -1.00 -8.93
C LYS A 193 8.63 -1.50 -10.38
N SER A 194 9.66 -2.17 -10.90
CA SER A 194 9.62 -2.73 -12.26
C SER A 194 8.52 -3.79 -12.42
N ARG A 195 8.32 -4.65 -11.42
CA ARG A 195 7.21 -5.63 -11.43
C ARG A 195 5.86 -4.93 -11.40
N CYS A 196 5.65 -3.98 -10.49
CA CYS A 196 4.38 -3.25 -10.39
C CYS A 196 4.08 -2.45 -11.66
N GLN A 197 5.09 -1.83 -12.27
CA GLN A 197 4.95 -1.13 -13.55
C GLN A 197 4.50 -2.11 -14.64
N SER A 198 5.15 -3.26 -14.75
CA SER A 198 4.80 -4.28 -15.73
C SER A 198 3.38 -4.82 -15.52
N LEU A 199 2.95 -5.02 -14.27
CA LEU A 199 1.59 -5.44 -13.95
C LEU A 199 0.56 -4.37 -14.31
N ILE A 200 0.81 -3.11 -13.95
CA ILE A 200 -0.09 -2.00 -14.25
C ILE A 200 -0.25 -1.79 -15.76
N ASN A 201 0.80 -2.04 -16.54
CA ASN A 201 0.72 -2.00 -18.01
C ASN A 201 -0.16 -3.10 -18.62
N LEU A 202 -0.58 -4.11 -17.85
CA LEU A 202 -1.56 -5.12 -18.29
C LEU A 202 -3.01 -4.69 -18.01
N PHE A 203 -3.25 -3.60 -17.30
CA PHE A 203 -4.59 -3.08 -17.04
C PHE A 203 -5.13 -2.36 -18.29
N GLU A 204 -6.45 -2.23 -18.38
CA GLU A 204 -7.13 -1.61 -19.51
C GLU A 204 -7.98 -0.43 -19.06
N GLU A 205 -8.08 0.60 -19.90
CA GLU A 205 -9.06 1.68 -19.70
C GLU A 205 -10.48 1.10 -19.81
N ARG A 206 -11.40 1.65 -19.02
CA ARG A 206 -12.81 1.25 -19.05
C ARG A 206 -13.64 2.05 -20.05
#